data_AF-A0A525D7H0-F1
#
_entry.id   AF-A0A525D7H0-F1
#
_cell.length_a   1.000
_cell.length_b   1.000
_cell.length_c   1.000
_cell.angle_alpha   90.00
_cell.angle_beta   90.00
_cell.angle_gamma   90.00
#
_symmetry.space_group_name_H-M   'P 1'
#
loop_
_entity.id
_entity.type
_entity.pdbx_description
1 polymer ?
#
loop_
_entity_poly.entity_id
_entity_poly.type
_entity_poly.pdbx_seq_one_letter_code
_entity_poly.pdbx_strand_id
1 'polypeptide(L)'
;MKKICILLILVILLGSSTIAFGGPRADWLEYRGGQINGRLDNKGERINNRLDRRADRAYENGYENRGAWLDKKGDHLEIWYDEKGDRINQRHDNRADRLREINP
;
A
#
# COMPACT_ATOMS: atom_id res chain seq x y z
N MET A 1 -26.07 -30.17 45.68
CA MET A 1 -24.89 -30.54 44.86
C MET A 1 -25.19 -30.52 43.36
N LYS A 2 -26.17 -31.29 42.86
CA LYS A 2 -26.50 -31.37 41.41
C LYS A 2 -26.89 -30.03 40.74
N LYS A 3 -27.55 -29.11 41.48
CA LYS A 3 -28.00 -27.80 40.97
C LYS A 3 -26.86 -26.79 40.77
N ILE A 4 -25.78 -26.90 41.53
CA ILE A 4 -24.58 -26.04 41.42
C ILE A 4 -23.79 -26.41 40.16
N CYS A 5 -23.72 -27.71 39.84
CA CYS A 5 -23.10 -28.18 38.59
C CYS A 5 -23.86 -27.68 37.35
N ILE A 6 -25.20 -27.64 37.39
CA ILE A 6 -26.03 -27.16 36.27
C ILE A 6 -25.83 -25.65 36.05
N LEU A 7 -25.74 -24.86 37.12
CA LEU A 7 -25.46 -23.41 37.03
C LEU A 7 -24.07 -23.10 36.47
N LEU A 8 -23.05 -23.88 36.84
CA LEU A 8 -21.69 -23.73 36.29
C LEU A 8 -21.63 -24.05 34.79
N ILE A 9 -22.38 -25.05 34.33
CA ILE A 9 -22.47 -25.40 32.90
C ILE A 9 -23.20 -24.30 32.10
N LEU A 10 -24.18 -23.63 32.70
CA LEU A 10 -24.96 -22.56 32.04
C LEU A 10 -24.15 -21.26 31.88
N VAL A 11 -23.23 -20.97 32.81
CA VAL A 11 -22.30 -19.82 32.71
C VAL A 11 -21.24 -20.05 31.63
N ILE A 12 -20.82 -21.30 31.40
CA ILE A 12 -19.91 -21.66 30.30
C ILE A 12 -20.61 -21.53 28.94
N LEU A 13 -21.93 -21.75 28.86
CA LEU A 13 -22.71 -21.61 27.62
C LEU A 13 -23.05 -20.17 27.25
N LEU A 14 -23.08 -19.24 28.23
CA LEU A 14 -23.35 -17.82 27.99
C LEU A 14 -22.08 -16.96 27.85
N GLY A 15 -20.90 -17.53 28.11
CA GLY A 15 -19.60 -16.85 28.03
C GLY A 15 -18.95 -16.79 26.65
N SER A 16 -19.66 -17.20 25.59
CA SER A 16 -19.18 -17.09 24.21
C SER A 16 -19.46 -15.69 23.66
N SER A 17 -18.99 -14.66 24.35
CA SER A 17 -18.71 -13.39 23.68
C SER A 17 -17.59 -13.69 22.70
N THR A 18 -17.94 -13.96 21.45
CA THR A 18 -16.99 -14.10 20.35
C THR A 18 -16.18 -12.82 20.31
N ILE A 19 -14.96 -12.88 20.85
CA ILE A 19 -13.95 -11.86 20.62
C ILE A 19 -13.70 -11.92 19.12
N ALA A 20 -14.23 -10.94 18.39
CA ALA A 20 -13.93 -10.70 17.00
C ALA A 20 -12.43 -10.38 16.89
N PHE A 21 -11.62 -11.43 16.71
CA PHE A 21 -10.21 -11.28 16.37
C PHE A 21 -10.13 -11.00 14.86
N GLY A 22 -10.32 -9.73 14.50
CA GLY A 22 -9.68 -9.18 13.31
C GLY A 22 -8.17 -9.36 13.47
N GLY A 23 -7.64 -10.48 12.98
CA GLY A 23 -6.30 -10.94 13.33
C GLY A 23 -5.15 -10.11 12.70
N PRO A 24 -3.92 -10.21 13.24
CA PRO A 24 -2.73 -9.39 12.89
C PRO A 24 -2.21 -9.51 11.43
N ARG A 25 -2.91 -10.24 10.56
CA ARG A 25 -2.52 -10.44 9.16
C ARG A 25 -2.98 -9.31 8.23
N ALA A 26 -4.06 -8.61 8.58
CA ALA A 26 -4.53 -7.45 7.82
C ALA A 26 -3.54 -6.27 7.99
N ASP A 27 -3.19 -5.94 9.23
CA ASP A 27 -2.23 -4.88 9.56
C ASP A 27 -0.85 -5.09 8.91
N TRP A 28 -0.37 -6.34 8.84
CA TRP A 28 0.91 -6.64 8.18
C TRP A 28 0.88 -6.40 6.67
N LEU A 29 -0.27 -6.61 6.01
CA LEU A 29 -0.41 -6.36 4.57
C LEU A 29 -0.44 -4.87 4.24
N GLU A 30 -1.04 -4.07 5.13
CA GLU A 30 -1.07 -2.61 5.04
C GLU A 30 0.33 -2.03 5.24
N TYR A 31 1.04 -2.48 6.29
CA TYR A 31 2.44 -2.12 6.54
C TYR A 31 3.37 -2.48 5.37
N ARG A 32 3.20 -3.69 4.80
CA ARG A 32 4.00 -4.14 3.65
C ARG A 32 3.66 -3.39 2.36
N GLY A 33 2.39 -3.02 2.18
CA GLY A 33 1.94 -2.18 1.06
C GLY A 33 2.63 -0.81 1.10
N GLY A 34 2.61 -0.15 2.27
CA GLY A 34 3.28 1.15 2.46
C GLY A 34 4.79 1.09 2.18
N GLN A 35 5.49 0.02 2.58
CA GLN A 35 6.91 -0.15 2.28
C GLN A 35 7.22 -0.31 0.77
N ILE A 36 6.32 -0.95 0.01
CA ILE A 36 6.49 -1.11 -1.43
C ILE A 36 6.20 0.21 -2.15
N ASN A 37 5.15 0.93 -1.73
CA ASN A 37 4.81 2.23 -2.31
C ASN A 37 5.95 3.23 -2.08
N GLY A 38 6.42 3.36 -0.84
CA GLY A 38 7.56 4.24 -0.55
C GLY A 38 8.84 3.89 -1.31
N ARG A 39 9.09 2.62 -1.65
CA ARG A 39 10.23 2.24 -2.51
C ARG A 39 10.04 2.64 -3.97
N LEU A 40 8.80 2.63 -4.47
CA LEU A 40 8.49 3.06 -5.82
C LEU A 40 8.55 4.58 -5.95
N ASP A 41 8.00 5.32 -4.99
CA ASP A 41 8.04 6.78 -4.94
C ASP A 41 9.50 7.28 -4.92
N ASN A 42 10.32 6.74 -4.00
CA ASN A 42 11.75 7.04 -3.92
C ASN A 42 12.50 6.70 -5.21
N LYS A 43 12.06 5.68 -5.95
CA LYS A 43 12.68 5.32 -7.23
C LYS A 43 12.24 6.28 -8.33
N GLY A 44 10.97 6.66 -8.37
CA GLY A 44 10.42 7.66 -9.28
C GLY A 44 11.14 8.99 -9.12
N GLU A 45 11.19 9.50 -7.89
CA GLU A 45 11.83 10.77 -7.55
C GLU A 45 13.33 10.79 -7.96
N ARG A 46 14.06 9.69 -7.70
CA ARG A 46 15.47 9.58 -8.12
C ARG A 46 15.66 9.61 -9.63
N ILE A 47 14.70 9.10 -10.40
CA ILE A 47 14.79 9.14 -11.86
C ILE A 47 14.36 10.51 -12.37
N ASN A 48 13.32 11.13 -11.80
CA ASN A 48 12.87 12.47 -12.19
C ASN A 48 14.01 13.48 -11.98
N ASN A 49 14.58 13.50 -10.76
CA ASN A 49 15.75 14.32 -10.42
C ASN A 49 16.96 14.11 -11.36
N ARG A 50 17.10 12.93 -11.98
CA ARG A 50 18.17 12.66 -12.96
C ARG A 50 17.82 13.16 -14.36
N LEU A 51 16.54 13.14 -14.72
CA LEU A 51 16.04 13.66 -15.99
C LEU A 51 16.10 15.19 -15.98
N ASP A 52 15.64 15.83 -14.90
CA ASP A 52 15.67 17.28 -14.73
C ASP A 52 17.10 17.82 -14.86
N ARG A 53 18.05 17.27 -14.09
CA ARG A 53 19.48 17.64 -14.20
C ARG A 53 20.08 17.39 -15.58
N ARG A 54 19.50 16.50 -16.39
CA ARG A 54 19.95 16.27 -17.77
C ARG A 54 19.28 17.25 -18.72
N ALA A 55 18.04 17.64 -18.46
CA ALA A 55 17.34 18.67 -19.20
C ALA A 55 17.99 20.03 -18.97
N ASP A 56 18.26 20.41 -17.72
CA ASP A 56 18.98 21.63 -17.35
C ASP A 56 20.31 21.74 -18.11
N ARG A 57 21.12 20.68 -18.07
CA ARG A 57 22.38 20.65 -18.82
C ARG A 57 22.17 20.70 -20.33
N ALA A 58 21.08 20.15 -20.85
CA ALA A 58 20.78 20.25 -22.27
C ALA A 58 20.45 21.71 -22.65
N TYR A 59 19.65 22.40 -21.83
CA TYR A 59 19.33 23.81 -22.00
C TYR A 59 20.57 24.71 -21.89
N GLU A 60 21.42 24.49 -20.88
CA GLU A 60 22.68 25.22 -20.72
C GLU A 60 23.63 25.08 -21.92
N ASN A 61 23.58 23.93 -22.61
CA ASN A 61 24.37 23.68 -23.81
C ASN A 61 23.64 24.09 -25.12
N GLY A 62 22.48 24.74 -25.03
CA GLY A 62 21.69 25.20 -26.17
C GLY A 62 20.92 24.10 -26.91
N TYR A 63 20.81 22.91 -26.33
CA TYR A 63 20.05 21.77 -26.88
C TYR A 63 18.57 21.81 -26.46
N GLU A 64 17.85 22.85 -26.87
CA GLU A 64 16.44 23.10 -26.53
C GLU A 64 15.53 21.88 -26.74
N ASN A 65 15.58 21.28 -27.94
CA ASN A 65 14.76 20.12 -28.27
C ASN A 65 15.05 18.90 -27.38
N ARG A 66 16.31 18.76 -26.94
CA ARG A 66 16.72 17.65 -26.09
C ARG A 66 16.30 17.87 -24.65
N GLY A 67 16.39 19.11 -24.15
CA GLY A 67 15.85 19.50 -22.85
C GLY A 67 14.35 19.24 -22.80
N ALA A 68 13.59 19.77 -23.77
CA ALA A 68 12.13 19.61 -23.80
C ALA A 68 11.68 18.14 -23.91
N TRP A 69 12.44 17.30 -24.63
CA TRP A 69 12.17 15.86 -24.67
C TRP A 69 12.45 15.17 -23.32
N LEU A 70 13.49 15.59 -22.60
CA LEU A 70 13.84 15.03 -21.29
C LEU A 70 12.79 15.42 -20.23
N ASP A 71 12.29 16.66 -20.25
CA ASP A 71 11.23 17.11 -19.35
C ASP A 71 9.94 16.34 -19.57
N LYS A 72 9.45 16.28 -20.83
CA LYS A 72 8.27 15.46 -21.17
C LYS A 72 8.43 14.01 -20.76
N LYS A 73 9.65 13.48 -20.83
CA LYS A 73 9.94 12.12 -20.39
C LYS A 73 9.87 11.99 -18.87
N GLY A 74 10.27 13.02 -18.12
CA GLY A 74 10.07 13.13 -16.67
C GLY A 74 8.59 13.06 -16.32
N ASP A 75 7.78 13.94 -16.91
CA ASP A 75 6.33 14.01 -16.69
C ASP A 75 5.63 12.66 -16.95
N HIS A 76 5.96 12.01 -18.07
CA HIS A 76 5.40 10.70 -18.40
C HIS A 76 5.78 9.62 -17.39
N LEU A 77 6.98 9.73 -16.81
CA LEU A 77 7.46 8.78 -15.84
C LEU A 77 6.77 8.98 -14.48
N GLU A 78 6.53 10.23 -14.09
CA GLU A 78 5.76 10.58 -12.89
C GLU A 78 4.36 9.97 -12.94
N ILE A 79 3.61 10.23 -14.02
CA ILE A 79 2.29 9.64 -14.26
C ILE A 79 2.35 8.11 -14.19
N TRP A 80 3.35 7.50 -14.83
CA TRP A 80 3.49 6.05 -14.81
C TRP A 80 3.75 5.47 -13.41
N TYR A 81 4.52 6.17 -12.57
CA TYR A 81 4.79 5.74 -11.20
C TYR A 81 3.55 5.88 -10.33
N ASP A 82 2.78 6.96 -10.48
CA ASP A 82 1.52 7.17 -9.77
C ASP A 82 0.50 6.07 -10.11
N GLU A 83 0.24 5.84 -11.41
CA GLU A 83 -0.66 4.78 -11.87
C GLU A 83 -0.21 3.39 -11.40
N LYS A 84 1.10 3.19 -11.24
CA LYS A 84 1.65 1.95 -10.72
C LYS A 84 1.44 1.83 -9.21
N GLY A 85 1.61 2.91 -8.45
CA GLY A 85 1.30 2.98 -7.03
C GLY A 85 -0.17 2.64 -6.78
N ASP A 86 -1.07 3.28 -7.52
CA ASP A 86 -2.52 3.04 -7.42
C ASP A 86 -2.90 1.59 -7.67
N ARG A 87 -2.34 0.96 -8.72
CA ARG A 87 -2.59 -0.47 -9.00
C ARG A 87 -2.08 -1.38 -7.90
N ILE A 88 -1.00 -1.01 -7.21
CA ILE A 88 -0.48 -1.79 -6.10
C ILE A 88 -1.39 -1.61 -4.89
N ASN A 89 -1.76 -0.37 -4.55
CA ASN A 89 -2.69 -0.07 -3.46
C ASN A 89 -4.01 -0.83 -3.64
N GLN A 90 -4.60 -0.77 -4.83
CA GLN A 90 -5.83 -1.51 -5.14
C GLN A 90 -5.68 -3.03 -4.95
N ARG A 91 -4.52 -3.62 -5.27
CA ARG A 91 -4.26 -5.05 -5.02
C ARG A 91 -4.15 -5.36 -3.53
N HIS A 92 -3.59 -4.44 -2.73
CA HIS A 92 -3.50 -4.57 -1.28
C HIS A 92 -4.88 -4.45 -0.64
N ASP A 93 -5.69 -3.48 -1.07
CA ASP A 93 -7.07 -3.29 -0.59
C ASP A 93 -7.94 -4.52 -0.87
N ASN A 94 -7.95 -4.98 -2.13
CA ASN A 94 -8.66 -6.21 -2.53
C ASN A 94 -8.22 -7.45 -1.72
N ARG A 95 -6.96 -7.48 -1.28
CA ARG A 95 -6.47 -8.57 -0.45
C ARG A 95 -6.89 -8.41 1.02
N ALA A 96 -6.90 -7.18 1.54
CA ALA A 96 -7.40 -6.88 2.87
C ALA A 96 -8.88 -7.22 2.98
N ASP A 97 -9.69 -6.83 1.99
CA ASP A 97 -11.13 -7.10 1.97
C ASP A 97 -11.45 -8.59 1.94
N ARG A 98 -10.77 -9.37 1.09
CA ARG A 98 -10.92 -10.85 1.10
C ARG A 98 -10.58 -11.46 2.46
N LEU A 99 -9.61 -10.92 3.18
CA LEU A 99 -9.25 -11.44 4.50
C LEU A 99 -10.26 -11.05 5.57
N ARG A 100 -10.86 -9.86 5.48
CA ARG A 100 -11.98 -9.43 6.34
C ARG A 100 -13.21 -10.31 6.11
N GLU A 101 -13.52 -10.65 4.86
CA GLU A 101 -14.66 -11.51 4.54
C GLU A 101 -14.48 -12.95 5.05
N ILE A 102 -13.26 -13.49 5.00
CA ILE A 102 -12.94 -14.84 5.51
C ILE A 102 -12.90 -14.89 7.05
N ASN A 103 -12.63 -13.76 7.70
CA ASN A 103 -12.49 -13.65 9.16
C ASN A 103 -13.28 -12.42 9.65
N PRO A 104 -14.63 -12.50 9.69
CA PRO A 104 -15.50 -11.37 10.06
C PRO A 104 -15.35 -10.94 11.53
#